data_AF-A0A3N4MJM9-F1
#
_entry.id   AF-A0A3N4MJM9-F1
#
_cell.length_a   1.000
_cell.length_b   1.000
_cell.length_c   1.000
_cell.angle_alpha   90.00
_cell.angle_beta   90.00
_cell.angle_gamma   90.00
#
_symmetry.space_group_name_H-M   'P 1'
#
loop_
_entity.id
_entity.type
_entity.pdbx_description
1 polymer ?
#
loop_
_entity_poly.entity_id
_entity_poly.type
_entity_poly.pdbx_seq_one_letter_code
_entity_poly.pdbx_strand_id
1 'polypeptide(L)'
;MKGAHLNDETIQAIALDETYNDPEATGHMAGCETCREAVESYRLMFSGMTEMPAAGFDFDVKMLVLPQLQVQRKPQPALKPVLVIIAVVLAALTGGGYYFRKDLGEIFNRSLPYLLYCLGPAAVMLLVLLLADMLNTHRQKMNRLEYY
;
A
#
# COMPACT_ATOMS: atom_id res chain seq x y z
N MET A 1 18.33 4.27 -23.45
CA MET A 1 18.76 5.19 -24.54
C MET A 1 20.27 5.06 -24.78
N LYS A 2 20.72 5.03 -26.05
CA LYS A 2 22.16 5.14 -26.39
C LYS A 2 22.37 6.38 -27.27
N GLY A 3 23.01 7.40 -26.71
CA GLY A 3 23.69 8.48 -27.43
C GLY A 3 22.84 9.56 -28.14
N ALA A 4 21.71 9.22 -28.76
CA ALA A 4 20.83 10.18 -29.44
C ALA A 4 19.42 9.64 -29.75
N HIS A 5 19.23 8.31 -29.76
CA HIS A 5 17.98 7.65 -30.15
C HIS A 5 17.57 6.56 -29.14
N LEU A 6 16.33 6.08 -29.28
CA LEU A 6 15.87 4.87 -28.59
C LEU A 6 16.71 3.66 -29.01
N ASN A 7 16.87 2.71 -28.10
CA ASN A 7 17.41 1.39 -28.45
C ASN A 7 16.36 0.60 -29.23
N ASP A 8 16.83 -0.34 -30.03
CA ASP A 8 15.99 -1.17 -30.89
C ASP A 8 14.96 -1.99 -30.10
N GLU A 9 15.33 -2.49 -28.91
CA GLU A 9 14.43 -3.21 -28.01
C GLU A 9 13.20 -2.38 -27.61
N THR A 10 13.38 -1.10 -27.26
CA THR A 10 12.26 -0.22 -26.91
C THR A 10 11.43 0.14 -28.14
N ILE A 11 12.06 0.32 -29.31
CA ILE A 11 11.35 0.56 -30.57
C ILE A 11 10.44 -0.65 -30.90
N GLN A 12 10.95 -1.87 -30.79
CA GLN A 12 10.18 -3.09 -31.02
C GLN A 12 9.06 -3.27 -30.00
N ALA A 13 9.31 -2.98 -28.72
CA ALA A 13 8.29 -3.05 -27.67
C ALA A 13 7.10 -2.10 -27.93
N ILE A 14 7.40 -0.86 -28.36
CA ILE A 14 6.38 0.13 -28.74
C ILE A 14 5.61 -0.30 -30.00
N ALA A 15 6.30 -0.91 -30.97
CA ALA A 15 5.69 -1.38 -32.20
C ALA A 15 4.78 -2.61 -31.99
N LEU A 16 5.09 -3.46 -31.02
CA LEU A 16 4.35 -4.69 -30.72
C LEU A 16 3.12 -4.44 -29.84
N ASP A 17 3.21 -3.49 -28.90
CA ASP A 17 2.15 -3.19 -27.93
C ASP A 17 1.84 -1.69 -27.90
N GLU A 18 0.66 -1.30 -28.42
CA GLU A 18 0.18 0.08 -28.39
C GLU A 18 -0.06 0.62 -26.97
N THR A 19 -0.13 -0.26 -25.97
CA THR A 19 -0.28 0.10 -24.56
C THR A 19 1.04 0.28 -23.83
N TYR A 20 2.17 0.13 -24.53
CA TYR A 20 3.50 0.39 -23.97
C TYR A 20 3.59 1.82 -23.45
N ASN A 21 3.73 1.96 -22.14
CA ASN A 21 3.66 3.23 -21.44
C ASN A 21 4.98 3.54 -20.73
N ASP A 22 5.94 4.02 -21.51
CA ASP A 22 7.17 4.63 -21.01
C ASP A 22 7.16 6.14 -21.32
N PRO A 23 7.05 7.01 -20.30
CA PRO A 23 7.01 8.46 -20.46
C PRO A 23 8.24 9.04 -21.18
N GLU A 24 9.42 8.43 -20.99
CA GLU A 24 10.66 8.91 -21.59
C GLU A 24 10.72 8.57 -23.08
N ALA A 25 10.30 7.35 -23.44
CA ALA A 25 10.26 6.90 -24.83
C ALA A 25 9.17 7.61 -25.64
N THR A 26 7.98 7.79 -25.07
CA THR A 26 6.87 8.54 -25.69
C THR A 26 7.20 10.02 -25.88
N GLY A 27 7.86 10.64 -24.89
CA GLY A 27 8.37 12.00 -24.99
C GLY A 27 9.44 12.15 -26.09
N HIS A 28 10.33 11.18 -26.24
CA HIS A 28 11.34 11.18 -27.28
C HIS A 28 10.74 11.05 -28.69
N MET A 29 9.74 10.19 -28.88
CA MET A 29 9.05 10.00 -30.16
C MET A 29 8.33 11.26 -30.65
N ALA A 30 7.86 12.13 -29.75
CA ALA A 30 7.26 13.40 -30.13
C ALA A 30 8.26 14.36 -30.82
N GLY A 31 9.56 14.19 -30.56
CA GLY A 31 10.62 15.06 -31.08
C GLY A 31 11.60 14.39 -32.06
N CYS A 32 11.50 13.08 -32.31
CA CYS A 32 12.44 12.34 -33.14
C CYS A 32 11.73 11.58 -34.28
N GLU A 33 11.82 12.13 -35.49
CA GLU A 33 11.24 11.54 -36.70
C GLU A 33 11.82 10.17 -37.04
N THR A 34 13.13 10.00 -36.90
CA THR A 34 13.82 8.72 -37.17
C THR A 34 13.30 7.58 -36.29
N CYS A 35 13.04 7.83 -35.01
CA CYS A 35 12.47 6.81 -34.11
C CYS A 35 11.02 6.49 -34.47
N ARG A 36 10.25 7.49 -34.91
CA ARG A 36 8.86 7.30 -35.36
C ARG A 36 8.78 6.43 -36.63
N GLU A 37 9.63 6.70 -37.61
CA GLU A 37 9.71 5.90 -38.84
C GLU A 37 10.15 4.46 -38.56
N ALA A 38 11.07 4.26 -37.62
CA ALA A 38 11.49 2.93 -37.20
C ALA A 38 10.33 2.14 -36.56
N VAL A 39 9.56 2.76 -35.66
CA VAL A 39 8.36 2.15 -35.06
C VAL A 39 7.33 1.76 -36.13
N GLU A 40 7.02 2.67 -37.07
CA GLU A 40 6.07 2.39 -38.15
C GLU A 40 6.53 1.25 -39.07
N SER A 41 7.84 1.16 -39.34
CA SER A 41 8.42 0.06 -40.12
C SER A 41 8.21 -1.29 -39.42
N TYR A 42 8.43 -1.36 -38.10
CA TYR A 42 8.16 -2.57 -37.32
C TYR A 42 6.67 -2.90 -37.25
N ARG A 43 5.79 -1.90 -37.12
CA ARG A 43 4.33 -2.09 -37.13
C ARG A 43 3.86 -2.74 -38.44
N LEU A 44 4.36 -2.25 -39.57
CA LEU A 44 4.04 -2.81 -40.88
C LEU A 44 4.55 -4.25 -41.05
N MET A 45 5.71 -4.55 -40.45
CA MET A 45 6.23 -5.93 -40.40
C MET A 45 5.33 -6.84 -39.55
N PHE A 46 4.90 -6.38 -38.37
CA PHE A 46 4.03 -7.15 -37.49
C PHE A 46 2.61 -7.32 -38.07
N SER A 47 2.07 -6.31 -38.76
CA SER A 47 0.76 -6.42 -39.42
C SER A 47 0.77 -7.54 -40.47
N GLY A 48 1.84 -7.62 -41.26
CA GLY A 48 2.04 -8.70 -42.24
C GLY A 48 2.16 -10.09 -41.58
N MET A 49 2.72 -10.18 -40.36
CA MET A 49 2.74 -11.44 -39.61
C MET A 49 1.37 -11.83 -39.06
N THR A 50 0.56 -10.88 -38.60
CA THR A 50 -0.81 -11.16 -38.14
C THR A 50 -1.77 -11.57 -39.25
N GLU A 51 -1.49 -11.16 -40.50
CA GLU A 51 -2.26 -11.60 -41.67
C GLU A 51 -1.91 -13.02 -42.13
N MET A 52 -0.84 -13.61 -41.61
CA MET A 52 -0.50 -15.00 -41.90
C MET A 52 -1.59 -15.93 -41.33
N PRO A 53 -1.93 -17.01 -42.04
CA PRO A 53 -2.87 -17.99 -41.54
C PRO A 53 -2.36 -18.50 -40.19
N ALA A 54 -3.23 -18.45 -39.18
CA ALA A 54 -2.90 -18.94 -37.85
C ALA A 54 -2.33 -20.36 -37.98
N ALA A 55 -1.15 -20.57 -37.38
CA ALA A 55 -0.54 -21.89 -37.37
C ALA A 55 -1.52 -22.88 -36.73
N GLY A 56 -2.10 -23.75 -37.56
CA GLY A 56 -2.89 -24.86 -37.10
C GLY A 56 -1.95 -25.85 -36.43
N PHE A 57 -2.00 -25.94 -35.11
CA PHE A 57 -1.36 -27.04 -34.42
C PHE A 57 -2.19 -28.30 -34.70
N ASP A 58 -1.54 -29.40 -35.10
CA ASP A 58 -2.21 -30.70 -35.30
C ASP A 58 -2.74 -31.32 -33.98
N PHE A 59 -2.63 -30.60 -32.87
CA PHE A 59 -3.04 -31.00 -31.54
C PHE A 59 -3.76 -29.86 -30.81
N ASP A 60 -4.65 -30.22 -29.90
CA ASP A 60 -5.40 -29.26 -29.09
C ASP A 60 -4.49 -28.63 -28.02
N VAL A 61 -3.93 -27.47 -28.35
CA VAL A 61 -3.10 -26.65 -27.44
C VAL A 61 -3.85 -26.33 -26.15
N LYS A 62 -5.17 -26.13 -26.21
CA LYS A 62 -5.96 -25.82 -25.00
C LYS A 62 -5.95 -27.02 -24.07
N MET A 63 -6.10 -28.23 -24.59
CA MET A 63 -6.06 -29.47 -23.78
C MET A 63 -4.68 -29.68 -23.11
N LEU A 64 -3.58 -29.27 -23.76
CA LEU A 64 -2.24 -29.37 -23.17
C LEU A 64 -1.94 -28.29 -22.11
N VAL A 65 -2.49 -27.08 -22.27
CA VAL A 65 -2.17 -25.93 -21.39
C VAL A 65 -3.13 -25.81 -20.20
N LEU A 66 -4.40 -26.22 -20.35
CA LEU A 66 -5.40 -26.18 -19.26
C LEU A 66 -4.94 -26.87 -17.97
N PRO A 67 -4.28 -28.05 -18.00
CA PRO A 67 -3.75 -28.69 -16.80
C PRO A 67 -2.54 -27.96 -16.19
N GLN A 68 -1.80 -27.18 -16.99
CA GLN A 68 -0.62 -26.43 -16.54
C GLN A 68 -0.97 -25.07 -15.93
N LEU A 69 -2.17 -24.56 -16.21
CA LEU A 69 -2.78 -23.46 -15.47
C LEU A 69 -3.16 -23.99 -14.09
N GLN A 70 -2.17 -24.11 -13.21
CA GLN A 70 -2.41 -24.36 -11.80
C GLN A 70 -3.37 -23.27 -11.33
N VAL A 71 -4.61 -23.68 -11.05
CA VAL A 71 -5.61 -22.81 -10.44
C VAL A 71 -4.96 -22.32 -9.15
N GLN A 72 -4.52 -21.06 -9.16
CA GLN A 72 -4.05 -20.38 -7.96
C GLN A 72 -5.26 -20.31 -7.03
N ARG A 73 -5.48 -21.38 -6.27
CA ARG A 73 -6.42 -21.39 -5.16
C ARG A 73 -5.90 -20.32 -4.22
N LYS A 74 -6.53 -19.13 -4.29
CA LYS A 74 -6.36 -18.11 -3.26
C LYS A 74 -6.47 -18.83 -1.92
N PRO A 75 -5.45 -18.74 -1.05
CA PRO A 75 -5.56 -19.34 0.27
C PRO A 75 -6.79 -18.72 0.93
N GLN A 76 -7.84 -19.53 1.12
CA GLN A 76 -8.98 -19.08 1.90
C GLN A 76 -8.44 -18.73 3.28
N PRO A 77 -8.67 -17.52 3.79
CA PRO A 77 -8.21 -17.16 5.12
C PRO A 77 -8.81 -18.20 6.07
N ALA A 78 -7.94 -18.89 6.81
CA ALA A 78 -8.34 -19.90 7.76
C ALA A 78 -9.03 -19.20 8.94
N LEU A 79 -10.31 -18.85 8.75
CA LEU A 79 -11.14 -18.17 9.74
C LEU A 79 -11.39 -19.06 10.97
N LYS A 80 -11.36 -20.38 10.79
CA LYS A 80 -11.59 -21.36 11.87
C LYS A 80 -10.54 -21.31 12.98
N PRO A 81 -9.22 -21.40 12.72
CA PRO A 81 -8.22 -21.30 13.79
C PRO A 81 -8.20 -19.91 14.46
N VAL A 82 -8.44 -18.84 13.71
CA VAL A 82 -8.51 -17.47 14.27
C VAL A 82 -9.66 -17.34 15.26
N LEU A 83 -10.85 -17.86 14.91
CA LEU A 83 -12.01 -17.88 15.82
C LEU A 83 -11.76 -18.70 17.08
N VAL A 84 -11.07 -19.83 16.96
CA VAL A 84 -10.71 -20.67 18.13
C VAL A 84 -9.74 -19.93 19.05
N ILE A 85 -8.74 -19.26 18.51
CA ILE A 85 -7.80 -18.46 19.30
C ILE A 85 -8.54 -17.34 20.05
N ILE A 86 -9.41 -16.61 19.35
CA ILE A 86 -10.22 -15.54 19.96
C ILE A 86 -11.09 -16.08 21.09
N ALA A 87 -11.75 -17.23 20.88
CA ALA A 87 -12.60 -17.87 21.88
C ALA A 87 -11.79 -18.31 23.12
N VAL A 88 -10.60 -18.88 22.93
CA VAL A 88 -9.70 -19.30 24.02
C VAL A 88 -9.21 -18.09 24.82
N VAL A 89 -8.81 -17.01 24.14
CA VAL A 89 -8.38 -15.77 24.81
C VAL A 89 -9.51 -15.16 25.62
N LEU A 90 -10.73 -15.09 25.07
CA LEU A 90 -11.90 -14.58 25.80
C LEU A 90 -12.23 -15.45 27.01
N ALA A 91 -12.19 -16.78 26.87
CA ALA A 91 -12.43 -17.70 27.97
C ALA A 91 -11.34 -17.58 29.06
N ALA A 92 -10.07 -17.41 28.68
CA ALA A 92 -8.98 -17.21 29.62
C ALA A 92 -9.07 -15.88 30.36
N LEU A 93 -9.41 -14.79 29.66
CA LEU A 93 -9.57 -13.46 30.27
C LEU A 93 -10.77 -13.42 31.23
N THR A 94 -11.90 -14.00 30.83
CA THR A 94 -13.11 -14.03 31.67
C THR A 94 -12.97 -15.00 32.85
N GLY A 95 -12.43 -16.20 32.62
CA GLY A 95 -12.16 -17.18 33.66
C GLY A 95 -11.09 -16.72 34.65
N GLY A 96 -9.98 -16.19 34.14
CA GLY A 96 -8.91 -15.61 34.95
C GLY A 96 -9.39 -14.40 35.75
N GLY A 97 -10.12 -13.49 35.10
CA GLY A 97 -10.71 -12.33 35.78
C GLY A 97 -11.71 -12.71 36.87
N TYR A 98 -12.49 -13.78 36.67
CA TYR A 98 -13.41 -14.28 37.69
C TYR A 98 -12.68 -14.92 38.88
N TYR A 99 -11.68 -15.75 38.60
CA TYR A 99 -10.90 -16.44 39.63
C TYR A 99 -10.11 -15.45 40.50
N PHE A 100 -9.43 -14.49 39.87
CA PHE A 100 -8.64 -13.48 40.55
C PHE A 100 -9.44 -12.24 40.94
N ARG A 101 -10.79 -12.26 40.92
CA ARG A 101 -11.58 -11.03 41.15
C ARG A 101 -11.29 -10.37 42.51
N LYS A 102 -11.00 -11.17 43.54
CA LYS A 102 -10.74 -10.68 44.90
C LYS A 102 -9.37 -10.02 44.96
N ASP A 103 -8.34 -10.70 44.45
CA ASP A 103 -6.97 -10.19 44.43
C ASP A 103 -6.83 -8.98 43.50
N LEU A 104 -7.46 -9.02 42.32
CA LEU A 104 -7.51 -7.89 41.40
C LEU A 104 -8.27 -6.70 42.01
N GLY A 105 -9.38 -6.94 42.70
CA GLY A 105 -10.12 -5.89 43.38
C GLY A 105 -9.30 -5.23 44.49
N GLU A 106 -8.54 -6.02 45.25
CA GLU A 106 -7.70 -5.52 46.32
C GLU A 106 -6.46 -4.77 45.80
N ILE A 107 -5.83 -5.28 44.73
CA ILE A 107 -4.74 -4.59 44.03
C ILE A 107 -5.24 -3.27 43.44
N PHE A 108 -6.37 -3.27 42.71
CA PHE A 108 -6.91 -2.06 42.13
C PHE A 108 -7.27 -1.03 43.20
N ASN A 109 -7.96 -1.42 44.28
CA ASN A 109 -8.36 -0.49 45.32
C ASN A 109 -7.15 0.08 46.09
N ARG A 110 -6.08 -0.72 46.24
CA ARG A 110 -4.83 -0.30 46.89
C ARG A 110 -3.91 0.49 45.96
N SER A 111 -3.92 0.24 44.65
CA SER A 111 -3.06 0.90 43.65
C SER A 111 -3.68 2.17 43.07
N LEU A 112 -5.01 2.29 43.07
CA LEU A 112 -5.74 3.49 42.62
C LEU A 112 -5.23 4.78 43.26
N PRO A 113 -5.03 4.86 44.60
CA PRO A 113 -4.53 6.09 45.21
C PRO A 113 -3.13 6.44 44.71
N TYR A 114 -2.23 5.47 44.53
CA TYR A 114 -0.87 5.73 44.01
C TYR A 114 -0.89 6.22 42.56
N LEU A 115 -1.74 5.64 41.72
CA LEU A 115 -1.95 6.10 40.34
C LEU A 115 -2.51 7.52 40.33
N LEU A 116 -3.53 7.83 41.14
CA LEU A 116 -4.07 9.19 41.27
C LEU A 116 -3.03 10.19 41.76
N TYR A 117 -2.18 9.80 42.72
CA TYR A 117 -1.08 10.64 43.21
C TYR A 117 0.00 10.90 42.17
N CYS A 118 0.21 10.00 41.21
CA CYS A 118 1.23 10.18 40.17
C CYS A 118 0.66 10.87 38.92
N LEU A 119 -0.53 10.47 38.48
CA LEU A 119 -1.18 10.96 37.26
C LEU A 119 -1.85 12.31 37.46
N GLY A 120 -2.39 12.56 38.66
CA GLY A 120 -3.03 13.83 39.04
C GLY A 120 -2.11 15.04 38.86
N PRO A 121 -0.94 15.09 39.52
CA PRO A 121 -0.03 16.23 39.38
C PRO A 121 0.54 16.35 37.96
N ALA A 122 0.78 15.23 37.26
CA ALA A 122 1.21 15.26 35.86
C ALA A 122 0.15 15.90 34.95
N ALA A 123 -1.12 15.55 35.14
CA ALA A 123 -2.24 16.14 34.41
C ALA A 123 -2.39 17.64 34.73
N VAL A 124 -2.31 18.02 36.01
CA VAL A 124 -2.37 19.44 36.43
C VAL A 124 -1.20 20.23 35.85
N MET A 125 0.02 19.70 35.88
CA MET A 125 1.20 20.34 35.33
C MET A 125 1.06 20.57 33.81
N LEU A 126 0.60 19.56 33.06
CA LEU A 126 0.31 19.70 31.64
C LEU A 126 -0.73 20.77 31.37
N LEU A 127 -1.79 20.82 32.16
CA LEU A 127 -2.87 21.79 32.02
C LEU A 127 -2.36 23.23 32.27
N VAL A 128 -1.52 23.42 33.29
CA VAL A 128 -0.87 24.72 33.56
C VAL A 128 0.05 25.14 32.41
N LEU A 129 0.85 24.22 31.87
CA LEU A 129 1.71 24.50 30.72
C LEU A 129 0.91 24.89 29.48
N LEU A 130 -0.17 24.16 29.18
CA LEU A 130 -1.09 24.46 28.09
C LEU A 130 -1.74 25.85 28.25
N LEU A 131 -2.18 26.20 29.46
CA LEU A 131 -2.76 27.51 29.74
C LEU A 131 -1.74 28.64 29.59
N ALA A 132 -0.51 28.43 30.09
CA ALA A 132 0.57 29.41 29.95
C ALA A 132 0.94 29.65 28.48
N ASP A 133 1.04 28.57 27.70
CA ASP A 133 1.32 28.64 26.26
C ASP A 133 0.20 29.36 25.49
N MET A 134 -1.06 29.04 25.81
CA MET A 134 -2.21 29.71 25.22
C MET A 134 -2.22 31.21 25.51
N LEU A 135 -1.90 31.62 26.74
CA LEU A 135 -1.81 33.04 27.13
C LEU A 135 -0.66 33.77 26.43
N ASN A 136 0.51 33.13 26.35
CA ASN A 136 1.66 33.70 25.62
C ASN A 136 1.35 33.85 24.14
N THR A 137 0.73 32.85 23.54
CA THR A 137 0.28 32.91 22.14
C THR A 137 -0.74 34.02 21.92
N HIS A 138 -1.69 34.20 22.86
CA HIS A 138 -2.66 35.28 22.79
C HIS A 138 -1.99 36.66 22.88
N ARG A 139 -1.03 36.85 23.80
CA ARG A 139 -0.25 38.09 23.91
C ARG A 139 0.56 38.39 22.65
N GLN A 140 1.20 37.38 22.07
CA GLN A 140 1.92 37.56 20.80
C GLN A 140 1.01 37.98 19.65
N LYS A 141 -0.21 37.42 19.59
CA LYS A 141 -1.21 37.82 18.58
C LYS A 141 -1.65 39.28 18.76
N MET A 142 -1.87 39.73 19.99
CA MET A 142 -2.21 41.13 20.29
C MET A 142 -1.07 42.09 19.93
N ASN A 143 0.18 41.76 20.28
CA ASN A 143 1.33 42.61 19.94
C ASN A 143 1.58 42.71 18.42
N ARG A 144 1.17 41.71 17.63
CA ARG A 144 1.27 41.77 16.16
C ARG A 144 0.17 42.62 15.53
N LEU A 145 -0.99 42.76 16.18
CA LEU A 145 -2.09 43.62 15.74
C LEU A 145 -1.83 45.10 16.06
N GLU A 146 -1.09 45.39 17.12
CA GLU A 146 -0.72 46.76 17.51
C GLU A 146 0.42 47.34 16.65
N TYR A 147 1.11 46.49 15.87
CA TYR A 147 2.21 46.86 14.96
C TYR A 147 1.77 47.02 13.48
N TYR A 148 0.47 46.91 13.20
CA TYR A 148 -0.14 47.08 11.87
C TYR A 148 -1.14 48.24 11.89
#